data_AF-A0A522L0N2-F1
#
_entry.id   AF-A0A522L0N2-F1
#
_cell.length_a   1.000
_cell.length_b   1.000
_cell.length_c   1.000
_cell.angle_alpha   90.00
_cell.angle_beta   90.00
_cell.angle_gamma   90.00
#
_symmetry.space_group_name_H-M   'P 1'
#
loop_
_entity.id
_entity.type
_entity.pdbx_description
1 polymer ?
#
loop_
_entity_poly.entity_id
_entity_poly.type
_entity_poly.pdbx_seq_one_letter_code
_entity_poly.pdbx_strand_id
1 'polypeptide(L)'
;MHLPRPVYRIRHLERLPLGSTYPSQVEHVVGLLCRDPLARCGASTYIDGTGVGRAVVDLFKQTRMKRMHAVVITAGAGVTRTAEGWHVSKLELISRMQALLHSGALLIEPELSDAATLARELQDFRVSFSAAGNPIFGARSGAHDDLVLAAALAIFGATRTEPIMEQGMGCGMRLPG
;
A
#
# COMPACT_ATOMS: atom_id res chain seq x y z
N MET A 1 -31.43 -7.37 0.11
CA MET A 1 -30.84 -6.02 0.13
C MET A 1 -29.39 -6.12 -0.32
N HIS A 2 -29.02 -5.55 -1.47
CA HIS A 2 -27.61 -5.43 -1.86
C HIS A 2 -27.03 -4.21 -1.13
N LEU A 3 -26.07 -4.42 -0.22
CA LEU A 3 -25.28 -3.30 0.31
C LEU A 3 -24.56 -2.62 -0.87
N PRO A 4 -24.52 -1.27 -0.92
CA PRO A 4 -23.76 -0.59 -1.97
C PRO A 4 -22.30 -1.04 -1.90
N ARG A 5 -21.69 -1.30 -3.07
CA ARG A 5 -20.28 -1.67 -3.14
C ARG A 5 -19.44 -0.53 -2.52
N PRO A 6 -18.43 -0.85 -1.68
CA PRO A 6 -17.58 0.18 -1.10
C PRO A 6 -16.84 0.95 -2.20
N VAL A 7 -16.78 2.27 -2.05
CA VAL A 7 -16.03 3.18 -2.93
C VAL A 7 -14.74 3.60 -2.22
N TYR A 8 -13.61 3.45 -2.91
CA TYR A 8 -12.28 3.82 -2.44
C TYR A 8 -11.85 5.14 -3.08
N ARG A 9 -11.30 6.05 -2.28
CA ARG A 9 -10.85 7.37 -2.74
C ARG A 9 -9.37 7.59 -2.43
N ILE A 10 -8.56 7.87 -3.45
CA ILE A 10 -7.17 8.33 -3.29
C ILE A 10 -7.21 9.85 -3.09
N ARG A 11 -7.01 10.29 -1.84
CA ARG A 11 -7.07 11.70 -1.43
C ARG A 11 -5.70 12.35 -1.22
N HIS A 12 -4.65 11.56 -1.20
CA HIS A 12 -3.27 12.01 -1.08
C HIS A 12 -2.40 11.13 -1.94
N LEU A 13 -1.50 11.75 -2.70
CA LEU A 13 -0.52 11.08 -3.53
C LEU A 13 0.72 11.99 -3.57
N GLU A 14 1.88 11.43 -3.24
CA GLU A 14 3.08 12.23 -3.02
C GLU A 14 4.33 11.47 -3.42
N ARG A 15 5.23 12.16 -4.11
CA ARG A 15 6.60 11.72 -4.34
C ARG A 15 7.51 12.40 -3.34
N LEU A 16 8.28 11.61 -2.61
CA LEU A 16 9.28 12.16 -1.72
C LEU A 16 10.46 12.71 -2.53
N PRO A 17 11.13 13.79 -2.07
CA PRO A 17 12.29 14.34 -2.74
C PRO A 17 13.39 13.30 -2.96
N LEU A 18 14.03 13.35 -4.13
CA LEU A 18 15.19 12.49 -4.41
C LEU A 18 16.32 12.80 -3.43
N GLY A 19 17.01 11.76 -2.96
CA GLY A 19 18.10 11.89 -1.99
C GLY A 19 17.67 12.00 -0.53
N SER A 20 16.36 11.99 -0.22
CA SER A 20 15.88 11.90 1.17
C SER A 20 16.39 10.62 1.85
N THR A 21 16.95 10.76 3.06
CA THR A 21 17.38 9.61 3.86
C THR A 21 16.18 8.81 4.35
N TYR A 22 16.34 7.48 4.53
CA TYR A 22 15.23 6.65 5.02
C TYR A 22 14.61 7.15 6.35
N PRO A 23 15.37 7.61 7.36
CA PRO A 23 14.77 8.19 8.56
C PRO A 23 13.92 9.43 8.28
N SER A 24 14.38 10.33 7.40
CA SER A 24 13.61 11.53 7.03
C SER A 24 12.31 11.19 6.29
N GLN A 25 12.34 10.16 5.43
CA GLN A 25 11.13 9.65 4.78
C GLN A 25 10.12 9.10 5.80
N VAL A 26 10.60 8.33 6.78
CA VAL A 26 9.76 7.76 7.85
C VAL A 26 9.17 8.87 8.72
N GLU A 27 9.97 9.86 9.14
CA GLU A 27 9.49 11.01 9.91
C GLU A 27 8.40 11.78 9.17
N HIS A 28 8.57 12.01 7.87
CA HIS A 28 7.57 12.67 7.04
C HIS A 28 6.24 11.91 7.01
N VAL A 29 6.29 10.59 6.75
CA VAL A 29 5.09 9.75 6.70
C VAL A 29 4.43 9.65 8.07
N VAL A 30 5.19 9.51 9.16
CA VAL A 30 4.64 9.54 10.53
C VAL A 30 3.97 10.89 10.80
N GLY A 31 4.61 11.99 10.42
CA GLY A 31 4.05 13.33 10.55
C GLY A 31 2.73 13.50 9.80
N LEU A 32 2.55 12.84 8.65
CA LEU A 32 1.29 12.79 7.91
C LEU A 32 0.23 11.95 8.64
N LEU A 33 0.60 10.75 9.09
CA LEU A 33 -0.31 9.82 9.79
C LEU A 33 -0.79 10.36 11.15
N CYS A 34 -0.01 11.21 11.78
CA CYS A 34 -0.35 11.89 13.04
C CYS A 34 -1.32 13.07 12.86
N ARG A 35 -1.67 13.46 11.63
CA ARG A 35 -2.66 14.52 11.37
C ARG A 35 -4.08 13.97 11.38
N ASP A 36 -5.03 14.80 11.78
CA ASP A 36 -6.44 14.48 11.62
C ASP A 36 -6.85 14.53 10.14
N PRO A 37 -7.75 13.63 9.68
CA PRO A 37 -8.48 12.62 10.47
C PRO A 37 -7.74 11.28 10.65
N LEU A 38 -6.55 11.10 10.06
CA LEU A 38 -5.84 9.81 10.02
C LEU A 38 -5.47 9.29 11.41
N ALA A 39 -5.02 10.19 12.29
CA ALA A 39 -4.69 9.86 13.67
C ALA A 39 -5.91 9.33 14.44
N ARG A 40 -7.05 10.03 14.36
CA ARG A 40 -8.30 9.65 15.03
C ARG A 40 -8.92 8.37 14.50
N CYS A 41 -8.82 8.12 13.20
CA CYS A 41 -9.34 6.90 12.59
C CYS A 41 -8.44 5.69 12.80
N GLY A 42 -7.19 5.90 13.27
CA GLY A 42 -6.18 4.86 13.37
C GLY A 42 -5.92 4.21 12.01
N ALA A 43 -5.53 5.02 11.03
CA ALA A 43 -5.27 4.55 9.67
C ALA A 43 -4.27 3.37 9.67
N SER A 44 -4.60 2.31 8.92
CA SER A 44 -3.66 1.22 8.66
C SER A 44 -2.69 1.61 7.55
N THR A 45 -1.41 1.33 7.77
CA THR A 45 -0.35 1.67 6.80
C THR A 45 0.31 0.40 6.30
N TYR A 46 0.48 0.32 4.99
CA TYR A 46 1.09 -0.81 4.30
C TYR A 46 2.38 -0.33 3.67
N ILE A 47 3.48 -1.00 3.99
CA ILE A 47 4.84 -0.56 3.68
C ILE A 47 5.49 -1.63 2.80
N ASP A 48 6.06 -1.22 1.67
CA ASP A 48 6.85 -2.12 0.84
C ASP A 48 8.12 -2.55 1.59
N GLY A 49 8.21 -3.85 1.84
CA GLY A 49 9.34 -4.51 2.49
C GLY A 49 10.26 -5.23 1.52
N THR A 50 10.11 -5.03 0.21
CA THR A 50 10.91 -5.73 -0.81
C THR A 50 12.31 -5.15 -0.95
N GLY A 51 13.29 -6.01 -1.25
CA GLY A 51 14.68 -5.59 -1.46
C GLY A 51 15.20 -4.76 -0.29
N VAL A 52 15.54 -3.49 -0.56
CA VAL A 52 16.03 -2.53 0.45
C VAL A 52 14.94 -2.01 1.40
N GLY A 53 13.66 -2.23 1.09
CA GLY A 53 12.51 -1.77 1.87
C GLY A 53 12.42 -2.36 3.27
N ARG A 54 13.14 -3.47 3.55
CA ARG A 54 13.21 -4.04 4.90
C ARG A 54 13.76 -3.06 5.93
N ALA A 55 14.77 -2.26 5.55
CA ALA A 55 15.33 -1.23 6.43
C ALA A 55 14.28 -0.16 6.78
N VAL A 56 13.44 0.23 5.81
CA VAL A 56 12.35 1.19 6.02
C VAL A 56 11.30 0.61 6.96
N VAL A 57 10.93 -0.66 6.79
CA VAL A 57 10.03 -1.37 7.71
C VAL A 57 10.59 -1.38 9.12
N ASP A 58 11.89 -1.66 9.30
CA ASP A 58 12.51 -1.71 10.62
C ASP A 58 12.62 -0.33 11.27
N LEU A 59 12.76 0.75 10.49
CA LEU A 59 12.63 2.11 10.99
C LEU A 59 11.20 2.42 11.43
N PHE A 60 10.17 2.05 10.65
CA PHE A 60 8.77 2.23 11.07
C PHE A 60 8.44 1.48 12.36
N LYS A 61 8.99 0.27 12.58
CA LYS A 61 8.81 -0.47 13.83
C LYS A 61 9.32 0.30 15.06
N GLN A 62 10.31 1.17 14.90
CA GLN A 62 10.86 1.98 16.00
C GLN A 62 9.94 3.16 16.38
N THR A 63 9.04 3.58 15.48
CA THR A 63 8.18 4.76 15.67
C THR A 63 6.98 4.54 16.61
N ARG A 64 6.80 3.32 17.13
CA ARG A 64 5.65 2.88 17.95
C ARG A 64 4.27 3.07 17.29
N MET A 65 4.23 3.39 16.00
CA MET A 65 2.99 3.47 15.23
C MET A 65 2.28 2.13 15.22
N LYS A 66 0.97 2.15 15.48
CA LYS A 66 0.12 0.96 15.44
C LYS A 66 -0.40 0.72 14.04
N ARG A 67 -0.86 -0.51 13.75
CA ARG A 67 -1.49 -0.87 12.46
C ARG A 67 -0.55 -0.66 11.25
N MET A 68 0.74 -0.95 11.45
CA MET A 68 1.74 -0.99 10.39
C MET A 68 1.86 -2.43 9.85
N HIS A 69 1.86 -2.57 8.53
CA HIS A 69 1.87 -3.85 7.84
C HIS A 69 2.98 -3.87 6.79
N ALA A 70 3.99 -4.71 7.01
CA ALA A 70 4.98 -4.97 5.98
C ALA A 70 4.37 -5.82 4.86
N VAL A 71 4.67 -5.48 3.62
CA VAL A 71 4.27 -6.22 2.42
C VAL A 71 5.51 -6.54 1.60
N VAL A 72 5.79 -7.82 1.43
CA VAL A 72 6.83 -8.33 0.54
C VAL A 72 6.18 -8.71 -0.77
N ILE A 73 6.52 -7.99 -1.83
CA ILE A 73 6.06 -8.27 -3.19
C ILE A 73 6.83 -9.45 -3.77
N THR A 74 6.11 -10.45 -4.25
CA THR A 74 6.68 -11.68 -4.81
C THR A 74 6.43 -11.79 -6.32
N ALA A 75 7.24 -12.62 -6.99
CA ALA A 75 7.11 -12.90 -8.43
C ALA A 75 6.04 -13.96 -8.76
N GLY A 76 5.53 -14.67 -7.75
CA GLY A 76 4.54 -15.73 -7.92
C GLY A 76 3.13 -15.22 -8.15
N ALA A 77 2.13 -16.05 -7.84
CA ALA A 77 0.72 -15.66 -7.85
C ALA A 77 0.14 -15.69 -6.44
N GLY A 78 -0.76 -14.76 -6.16
CA GLY A 78 -1.61 -14.77 -4.96
C GLY A 78 -1.09 -13.98 -3.76
N VAL A 79 -1.69 -14.29 -2.60
CA VAL A 79 -1.47 -13.62 -1.31
C VAL A 79 -1.22 -14.65 -0.24
N THR A 80 -0.22 -14.43 0.60
CA THR A 80 0.05 -15.23 1.79
C THR A 80 0.28 -14.32 2.98
N ARG A 81 -0.29 -14.67 4.13
CA ARG A 81 -0.01 -14.00 5.41
C ARG A 81 1.11 -14.74 6.13
N THR A 82 2.09 -14.00 6.64
CA THR A 82 3.20 -14.54 7.43
C THR A 82 3.21 -13.94 8.84
N ALA A 83 4.09 -14.42 9.71
CA ALA A 83 4.29 -13.81 11.03
C ALA A 83 4.79 -12.36 10.93
N GLU A 84 5.53 -12.04 9.87
CA GLU A 84 6.18 -10.73 9.70
C GLU A 84 5.37 -9.75 8.85
N GLY A 85 4.26 -10.20 8.24
CA GLY A 85 3.44 -9.34 7.38
C GLY A 85 2.74 -10.11 6.26
N TRP A 86 2.77 -9.55 5.06
CA TRP A 86 2.13 -10.09 3.87
C TRP A 86 3.14 -10.40 2.78
N HIS A 87 2.94 -11.50 2.08
CA HIS A 87 3.61 -11.79 0.82
C HIS A 87 2.55 -11.70 -0.28
N VAL A 88 2.74 -10.81 -1.25
CA VAL A 88 1.71 -10.52 -2.26
C VAL A 88 2.35 -10.43 -3.63
N SER A 89 1.79 -11.08 -4.64
CA SER A 89 2.32 -10.92 -6.00
C SER A 89 2.06 -9.52 -6.55
N LYS A 90 2.98 -8.99 -7.38
CA LYS A 90 2.73 -7.72 -8.11
C LYS A 90 1.47 -7.82 -8.96
N LEU A 91 1.20 -9.01 -9.51
CA LEU A 91 0.01 -9.28 -10.32
C LEU A 91 -1.27 -9.05 -9.52
N GLU A 92 -1.34 -9.60 -8.31
CA GLU A 92 -2.50 -9.44 -7.43
C GLU A 92 -2.75 -7.96 -7.10
N LEU A 93 -1.70 -7.23 -6.69
CA LEU A 93 -1.81 -5.81 -6.31
C LEU A 93 -2.41 -4.97 -7.45
N ILE A 94 -1.87 -5.14 -8.66
CA ILE A 94 -2.31 -4.35 -9.81
C ILE A 94 -3.67 -4.81 -10.34
N SER A 95 -3.91 -6.12 -10.46
CA SER A 95 -5.18 -6.66 -10.96
C SER A 95 -6.35 -6.18 -10.09
N ARG A 96 -6.14 -6.14 -8.77
CA ARG A 96 -7.15 -5.69 -7.82
C ARG A 96 -7.48 -4.21 -7.97
N MET A 97 -6.48 -3.37 -8.20
CA MET A 97 -6.67 -1.95 -8.45
C MET A 97 -7.36 -1.70 -9.81
N GLN A 98 -6.98 -2.44 -10.87
CA GLN A 98 -7.62 -2.36 -12.18
C GLN A 98 -9.10 -2.76 -12.11
N ALA A 99 -9.44 -3.82 -11.37
CA ALA A 99 -10.83 -4.23 -11.17
C ALA A 99 -11.67 -3.12 -10.51
N LEU A 100 -11.12 -2.40 -9.53
CA LEU A 100 -11.81 -1.28 -8.87
C LEU A 100 -11.95 -0.07 -9.79
N LEU A 101 -10.94 0.23 -10.62
CA LEU A 101 -11.04 1.28 -11.63
C LEU A 101 -12.11 0.96 -12.68
N HIS A 102 -12.09 -0.25 -13.24
CA HIS A 102 -13.02 -0.66 -14.28
C HIS A 102 -14.47 -0.66 -13.79
N SER A 103 -14.69 -1.00 -12.52
CA SER A 103 -16.02 -0.98 -11.89
C SER A 103 -16.46 0.40 -11.40
N GLY A 104 -15.62 1.44 -11.52
CA GLY A 104 -15.89 2.78 -10.97
C GLY A 104 -15.87 2.85 -9.45
N ALA A 105 -15.33 1.83 -8.77
CA ALA A 105 -15.22 1.76 -7.31
C ALA A 105 -13.92 2.39 -6.76
N LEU A 106 -12.94 2.71 -7.62
CA LEU A 106 -11.78 3.52 -7.28
C LEU A 106 -11.89 4.91 -7.90
N LEU A 107 -11.86 5.94 -7.06
CA LEU A 107 -11.83 7.34 -7.46
C LEU A 107 -10.49 7.96 -7.06
N ILE A 108 -9.88 8.70 -7.98
CA ILE A 108 -8.66 9.48 -7.74
C ILE A 108 -9.06 10.94 -7.74
N GLU A 109 -8.75 11.67 -6.67
CA GLU A 109 -9.12 13.09 -6.59
C GLU A 109 -8.37 13.88 -7.70
N PRO A 110 -9.07 14.64 -8.55
CA PRO A 110 -8.50 15.24 -9.75
C PRO A 110 -7.51 16.38 -9.46
N GLU A 111 -7.56 16.94 -8.25
CA GLU A 111 -6.69 18.03 -7.80
C GLU A 111 -5.27 17.57 -7.42
N LEU A 112 -5.03 16.26 -7.32
CA LEU A 112 -3.69 15.75 -7.03
C LEU A 112 -2.80 15.92 -8.25
N SER A 113 -1.59 16.46 -8.04
CA SER A 113 -0.63 16.76 -9.11
C SER A 113 -0.34 15.56 -10.03
N ASP A 114 -0.33 14.35 -9.48
CA ASP A 114 -0.06 13.10 -10.20
C ASP A 114 -1.35 12.31 -10.56
N ALA A 115 -2.55 12.84 -10.34
CA ALA A 115 -3.81 12.12 -10.55
C ALA A 115 -4.00 11.63 -11.99
N ALA A 116 -3.86 12.54 -12.95
CA ALA A 116 -4.05 12.23 -14.37
C ALA A 116 -2.99 11.24 -14.88
N THR A 117 -1.77 11.37 -14.37
CA THR A 117 -0.65 10.46 -14.67
C THR A 117 -0.94 9.07 -14.13
N LEU A 118 -1.24 8.95 -12.83
CA LEU A 118 -1.60 7.68 -12.20
C LEU A 118 -2.76 6.99 -12.92
N ALA A 119 -3.83 7.73 -13.24
CA ALA A 119 -4.98 7.18 -13.96
C ALA A 119 -4.59 6.61 -15.33
N ARG A 120 -3.79 7.34 -16.11
CA ARG A 120 -3.31 6.90 -17.43
C ARG A 120 -2.45 5.65 -17.32
N GLU A 121 -1.51 5.63 -16.39
CA GLU A 121 -0.61 4.50 -16.23
C GLU A 121 -1.33 3.23 -15.82
N LEU A 122 -2.33 3.35 -14.95
CA LEU A 122 -3.14 2.20 -14.55
C LEU A 122 -4.00 1.66 -15.69
N GLN A 123 -4.47 2.53 -16.59
CA GLN A 123 -5.18 2.15 -17.81
C GLN A 123 -4.25 1.47 -18.83
N ASP A 124 -3.03 1.97 -18.96
CA ASP A 124 -2.03 1.45 -19.91
C ASP A 124 -1.29 0.21 -19.40
N PHE A 125 -1.41 -0.11 -18.12
CA PHE A 125 -0.74 -1.25 -17.50
C PHE A 125 -1.26 -2.58 -18.07
N ARG A 126 -0.50 -3.16 -19.00
CA ARG A 126 -0.79 -4.47 -19.59
C ARG A 126 0.07 -5.55 -18.94
N VAL A 127 -0.61 -6.59 -18.43
CA VAL A 127 0.05 -7.83 -18.01
C VAL A 127 0.17 -8.74 -19.22
N SER A 128 1.40 -9.12 -19.54
CA SER A 128 1.70 -10.24 -20.43
C SER A 128 2.13 -11.44 -19.59
N PHE A 129 2.26 -12.62 -20.18
CA PHE A 129 2.75 -13.82 -19.48
C PHE A 129 3.94 -14.40 -20.24
N SER A 130 4.95 -14.85 -19.51
CA SER A 130 6.08 -15.57 -20.07
C SER A 130 5.66 -16.97 -20.55
N ALA A 131 6.52 -17.63 -21.33
CA ALA A 131 6.30 -19.03 -21.72
C ALA A 131 6.17 -19.98 -20.52
N ALA A 132 6.75 -19.61 -19.37
CA ALA A 132 6.64 -20.36 -18.10
C ALA A 132 5.39 -19.99 -17.27
N GLY A 133 4.50 -19.15 -17.80
CA GLY A 133 3.28 -18.70 -17.12
C GLY A 133 3.49 -17.60 -16.08
N ASN A 134 4.69 -17.03 -15.97
CA ASN A 134 4.96 -15.94 -15.03
C ASN A 134 4.48 -14.60 -15.59
N PRO A 135 3.81 -13.74 -14.81
CA PRO A 135 3.37 -12.44 -15.29
C PRO A 135 4.58 -11.53 -15.61
N ILE A 136 4.51 -10.91 -16.78
CA ILE A 136 5.44 -9.89 -17.29
C ILE A 136 4.67 -8.57 -17.33
N PHE A 137 5.15 -7.58 -16.61
CA PHE A 137 4.49 -6.27 -16.53
C PHE A 137 5.05 -5.34 -17.60
N GLY A 138 4.22 -5.00 -18.59
CA GLY A 138 4.57 -4.08 -19.67
C GLY A 138 4.42 -2.62 -19.25
N ALA A 139 5.13 -2.19 -18.20
CA ALA A 139 5.24 -0.78 -17.87
C ALA A 139 6.52 -0.24 -18.52
N ARG A 140 6.45 0.91 -19.21
CA ARG A 140 7.65 1.68 -19.57
C ARG A 140 8.35 2.04 -18.26
N SER A 141 9.42 1.31 -17.93
CA SER A 141 10.06 1.41 -16.62
C SER A 141 10.49 2.84 -16.30
N GLY A 142 10.15 3.29 -15.09
CA GLY A 142 11.09 4.09 -14.29
C GLY A 142 10.52 5.33 -13.62
N ALA A 143 9.55 6.02 -14.20
CA ALA A 143 9.16 7.33 -13.66
C ALA A 143 8.07 7.26 -12.58
N HIS A 144 7.13 6.31 -12.66
CA HIS A 144 5.94 6.35 -11.81
C HIS A 144 5.50 5.01 -11.20
N ASP A 145 6.29 3.94 -11.39
CA ASP A 145 6.06 2.63 -10.77
C ASP A 145 5.85 2.74 -9.25
N ASP A 146 6.56 3.66 -8.57
CA ASP A 146 6.48 3.83 -7.11
C ASP A 146 5.10 4.35 -6.65
N LEU A 147 4.48 5.30 -7.38
CA LEU A 147 3.15 5.81 -7.03
C LEU A 147 2.06 4.79 -7.30
N VAL A 148 2.17 4.09 -8.44
CA VAL A 148 1.29 2.97 -8.78
C VAL A 148 1.35 1.91 -7.68
N LEU A 149 2.56 1.56 -7.24
CA LEU A 149 2.76 0.55 -6.20
C LEU A 149 2.26 1.01 -4.83
N ALA A 150 2.54 2.25 -4.44
CA ALA A 150 2.04 2.84 -3.20
C ALA A 150 0.50 2.84 -3.17
N ALA A 151 -0.14 3.25 -4.27
CA ALA A 151 -1.60 3.20 -4.41
C ALA A 151 -2.12 1.76 -4.33
N ALA A 152 -1.45 0.81 -5.01
CA ALA A 152 -1.83 -0.60 -4.99
C ALA A 152 -1.75 -1.22 -3.59
N LEU A 153 -0.72 -0.88 -2.80
CA LEU A 153 -0.58 -1.32 -1.41
C LEU A 153 -1.68 -0.74 -0.51
N ALA A 154 -2.01 0.54 -0.67
CA ALA A 154 -3.10 1.18 0.07
C ALA A 154 -4.46 0.53 -0.24
N ILE A 155 -4.71 0.26 -1.52
CA ILE A 155 -5.92 -0.44 -1.98
C ILE A 155 -5.96 -1.87 -1.49
N PHE A 156 -4.85 -2.60 -1.55
CA PHE A 156 -4.73 -3.94 -0.99
C PHE A 156 -5.15 -3.96 0.48
N GLY A 157 -4.69 -2.99 1.27
CA GLY A 157 -5.09 -2.87 2.67
C GLY A 157 -6.57 -2.55 2.86
N ALA A 158 -7.05 -1.49 2.20
CA ALA A 158 -8.41 -0.96 2.38
C ALA A 158 -9.53 -1.96 2.00
N THR A 159 -9.19 -2.96 1.20
CA THR A 159 -10.16 -3.85 0.58
C THR A 159 -10.19 -5.26 1.19
N ARG A 160 -9.42 -5.51 2.23
CA ARG A 160 -9.49 -6.77 2.98
C ARG A 160 -10.57 -6.67 4.06
N THR A 161 -11.47 -7.65 4.01
CA THR A 161 -12.59 -7.80 4.95
C THR A 161 -12.14 -8.33 6.31
N GLU A 162 -11.00 -9.02 6.36
CA GLU A 162 -10.44 -9.51 7.62
C GLU A 162 -9.92 -8.32 8.44
N PRO A 163 -10.35 -8.15 9.70
CA PRO A 163 -9.80 -7.15 10.57
C PRO A 163 -8.29 -7.36 10.63
N ILE A 164 -7.59 -6.26 10.38
CA ILE A 164 -6.15 -6.22 10.35
C ILE A 164 -5.66 -6.45 11.79
N MET A 165 -5.43 -7.72 12.17
CA MET A 165 -5.00 -8.04 13.53
C MET A 165 -3.58 -7.48 13.75
N GLU A 166 -3.43 -6.68 14.80
CA GLU A 166 -2.17 -6.08 15.21
C GLU A 166 -1.11 -7.18 15.40
N GLN A 167 -0.01 -7.09 14.67
CA GLN A 167 1.25 -7.74 15.07
C GLN A 167 2.03 -6.71 15.89
N GLY A 168 1.59 -6.53 17.13
CA GLY A 168 2.30 -5.79 18.16
C GLY A 168 2.00 -6.49 19.48
N MET A 169 3.04 -6.83 20.25
CA MET A 169 2.84 -7.32 21.61
C MET A 169 1.91 -6.34 22.32
N GLY A 170 0.73 -6.82 22.71
CA GLY A 170 -0.14 -6.07 23.61
C GLY A 170 0.72 -5.61 24.79
N CYS A 171 0.70 -4.31 25.09
CA CYS A 171 1.15 -3.87 26.38
C CYS A 171 0.16 -4.44 27.39
N GLY A 172 0.45 -5.63 27.90
CA GLY A 172 -0.13 -6.14 29.13
C GLY A 172 0.38 -5.29 30.28
N MET A 173 -0.11 -4.05 30.40
CA MET A 173 -0.04 -3.34 31.66
C MET A 173 -1.15 -3.92 32.55
N ARG A 174 -0.75 -4.88 33.39
CA ARG A 174 -1.51 -5.21 34.60
C ARG A 174 -1.31 -4.02 35.53
N LEU A 175 -2.37 -3.28 35.84
CA LEU A 175 -2.38 -2.35 36.98
C LEU A 175 -2.35 -3.20 38.26
N PRO A 176 -1.37 -3.06 39.15
CA PRO A 176 -1.62 -3.28 40.57
C PRO A 176 -2.29 -2.03 41.13
N GLY A 177 -3.32 -2.25 41.96
CA GLY A 177 -3.97 -1.19 42.74
C GLY A 177 -3.11 -0.63 43.85
#